data_AF-A0ABC8SM20-F1
#
_entry.id   AF-A0ABC8SM20-F1
#
_cell.length_a   1.000
_cell.length_b   1.000
_cell.length_c   1.000
_cell.angle_alpha   90.00
_cell.angle_beta   90.00
_cell.angle_gamma   90.00
#
_symmetry.space_group_name_H-M   'P 1'
#
loop_
_entity.id
_entity.type
_entity.pdbx_description
1 polymer ?
#
loop_
_entity_poly.entity_id
_entity_poly.type
_entity_poly.pdbx_seq_one_letter_code
_entity_poly.pdbx_strand_id
1 'polypeptide(L)'
;MLVAAGGKSAERRHLINTLERLGVSYHFEKEIEDQLENMFSAYDHENNEGYDLKTIGLHFRIFRQHGYKMPSDVFNKFRESNGEFQESTTTDVMGMLSLYEAAHLRTHGDDILDEALVFATTHLQSIVTNLSPTLAKEVVHALKQPLHKGFPF
;
A
#
# COMPACT_ATOMS: atom_id res chain seq x y z
N MET A 1 -20.94 9.37 -9.42
CA MET A 1 -20.20 8.73 -10.53
C MET A 1 -18.76 8.54 -10.07
N LEU A 2 -18.41 7.35 -9.60
CA LEU A 2 -17.03 6.90 -9.70
C LEU A 2 -16.67 6.84 -11.19
N VAL A 3 -15.47 7.32 -11.49
CA VAL A 3 -14.98 7.77 -12.80
C VAL A 3 -15.48 6.94 -13.99
N ALA A 4 -15.91 7.65 -15.05
CA ALA A 4 -16.23 7.07 -16.35
C ALA A 4 -15.13 6.12 -16.84
N ALA A 5 -15.52 5.10 -17.60
CA ALA A 5 -14.69 3.97 -18.04
C ALA A 5 -13.33 4.29 -18.73
N GLY A 6 -12.98 5.57 -18.93
CA GLY A 6 -11.74 6.06 -19.55
C GLY A 6 -10.67 6.68 -18.62
N GLY A 7 -10.87 6.82 -17.30
CA GLY A 7 -9.82 7.34 -16.40
C GLY A 7 -8.63 6.39 -16.30
N LYS A 8 -7.38 6.88 -16.21
CA LYS A 8 -6.19 6.01 -16.12
C LYS A 8 -6.28 5.14 -14.87
N SER A 9 -5.90 3.87 -14.98
CA SER A 9 -5.99 2.86 -13.91
C SER A 9 -5.44 3.35 -12.55
N ALA A 10 -4.37 4.16 -12.57
CA ALA A 10 -3.78 4.79 -11.38
C ALA A 10 -4.68 5.83 -10.69
N GLU A 11 -5.43 6.65 -11.43
CA GLU A 11 -6.32 7.68 -10.89
C GLU A 11 -7.49 7.03 -10.14
N ARG A 12 -8.00 5.91 -10.66
CA ARG A 12 -9.10 5.15 -10.04
C ARG A 12 -8.70 4.57 -8.69
N ARG A 13 -7.50 4.00 -8.58
CA ARG A 13 -7.00 3.48 -7.29
C ARG A 13 -6.80 4.59 -6.26
N HIS A 14 -6.29 5.74 -6.70
CA HIS A 14 -6.15 6.89 -5.81
C HIS A 14 -7.51 7.37 -5.29
N LEU A 15 -8.54 7.35 -6.14
CA LEU A 15 -9.91 7.65 -5.74
C LEU A 15 -10.44 6.64 -4.72
N ILE A 16 -10.32 5.32 -4.96
CA ILE A 16 -10.74 4.28 -4.01
C ILE A 16 -10.08 4.50 -2.64
N ASN A 17 -8.75 4.63 -2.62
CA ASN A 17 -7.99 4.93 -1.40
C ASN A 17 -8.46 6.21 -0.70
N THR A 18 -8.85 7.24 -1.46
CA THR A 18 -9.35 8.49 -0.89
C THR A 18 -10.72 8.30 -0.25
N LEU A 19 -11.64 7.59 -0.92
CA LEU A 19 -12.96 7.30 -0.39
C LEU A 19 -12.89 6.47 0.90
N GLU A 20 -12.00 5.46 0.93
CA GLU A 20 -11.75 4.64 2.12
C GLU A 20 -11.17 5.46 3.28
N ARG A 21 -10.15 6.29 3.02
CA ARG A 21 -9.53 7.14 4.05
C ARG A 21 -10.48 8.21 4.58
N LEU A 22 -11.44 8.65 3.78
CA LEU A 22 -12.50 9.57 4.18
C LEU A 22 -13.67 8.89 4.90
N GLY A 23 -13.72 7.55 4.95
CA GLY A 23 -14.81 6.81 5.57
C GLY A 23 -16.13 6.90 4.80
N VAL A 24 -16.10 7.16 3.49
CA VAL A 24 -17.31 7.31 2.65
C VAL A 24 -17.40 6.26 1.54
N SER A 25 -16.51 5.27 1.54
CA SER A 25 -16.51 4.17 0.57
C SER A 25 -17.77 3.31 0.62
N TYR A 26 -18.44 3.24 1.78
CA TYR A 26 -19.68 2.46 1.96
C TYR A 26 -20.85 2.92 1.05
N HIS A 27 -20.80 4.15 0.53
CA HIS A 27 -21.78 4.63 -0.45
C HIS A 27 -21.56 4.07 -1.86
N PHE A 28 -20.43 3.41 -2.09
CA PHE A 28 -19.95 3.02 -3.41
C PHE A 28 -19.40 1.58 -3.43
N GLU A 29 -19.82 0.72 -2.49
CA GLU A 29 -19.26 -0.62 -2.34
C GLU A 29 -19.30 -1.41 -3.65
N LYS A 30 -20.44 -1.38 -4.34
CA LYS A 30 -20.61 -2.07 -5.62
C LYS A 30 -19.68 -1.52 -6.70
N GLU A 31 -19.62 -0.20 -6.85
CA GLU A 31 -18.75 0.43 -7.84
C GLU A 31 -17.27 0.20 -7.55
N ILE A 32 -16.89 0.17 -6.27
CA ILE A 32 -15.53 -0.14 -5.85
C ILE A 32 -15.21 -1.60 -6.20
N GLU A 33 -16.07 -2.55 -5.83
CA GLU A 33 -15.88 -3.97 -6.10
C GLU A 33 -15.78 -4.25 -7.61
N ASP A 34 -16.71 -3.72 -8.41
CA ASP A 34 -16.70 -3.85 -9.87
C ASP A 34 -15.39 -3.30 -10.46
N GLN A 35 -14.84 -2.22 -9.90
CA GLN A 35 -13.55 -1.68 -10.35
C GLN A 35 -12.36 -2.53 -9.91
N LEU A 36 -12.38 -3.07 -8.69
CA LEU A 36 -11.30 -3.93 -8.18
C LEU A 36 -11.22 -5.24 -8.95
N GLU A 37 -12.36 -5.86 -9.26
CA GLU A 37 -12.41 -7.09 -10.07
C GLU A 37 -11.78 -6.87 -11.45
N ASN A 38 -12.15 -5.77 -12.11
CA ASN A 38 -11.59 -5.38 -13.41
C ASN A 38 -10.08 -5.10 -13.31
N MET A 39 -9.64 -4.41 -12.26
CA MET A 39 -8.22 -4.09 -12.06
C MET A 39 -7.40 -5.35 -11.78
N PHE A 40 -7.90 -6.24 -10.93
CA PHE A 40 -7.19 -7.47 -10.55
C PHE A 40 -7.10 -8.44 -11.73
N SER A 41 -8.18 -8.58 -12.50
CA SER A 41 -8.20 -9.42 -13.71
C SER A 41 -7.23 -8.92 -14.79
N ALA A 42 -7.02 -7.60 -14.88
CA ALA A 42 -6.04 -7.00 -15.78
C ALA A 42 -4.65 -6.87 -15.16
N TYR A 43 -4.48 -7.20 -13.89
CA TYR A 43 -3.22 -7.05 -13.18
C TYR A 43 -2.30 -8.20 -13.54
N ASP A 44 -1.27 -7.89 -14.33
CA ASP A 44 -0.18 -8.83 -14.55
C ASP A 44 0.71 -8.88 -13.31
N HIS A 45 0.56 -9.94 -12.51
CA HIS A 45 1.37 -10.15 -11.31
C HIS A 45 2.86 -10.31 -11.62
N GLU A 46 3.21 -10.73 -12.84
CA GLU A 46 4.58 -10.97 -13.27
C GLU A 46 5.21 -9.71 -13.88
N ASN A 47 4.41 -8.87 -14.57
CA ASN A 47 4.90 -7.65 -15.22
C ASN A 47 4.64 -6.37 -14.40
N ASN A 48 5.37 -6.22 -13.30
CA ASN A 48 5.34 -5.03 -12.45
C ASN A 48 6.53 -4.08 -12.65
N GLU A 49 7.24 -4.17 -13.78
CA GLU A 49 8.52 -3.49 -14.01
C GLU A 49 8.45 -1.95 -13.89
N GLY A 50 7.27 -1.34 -14.05
CA GLY A 50 7.09 0.12 -13.97
C GLY A 50 6.60 0.67 -12.62
N TYR A 51 6.25 -0.16 -11.64
CA TYR A 51 5.64 0.34 -10.39
C TYR A 51 6.66 0.63 -9.30
N ASP A 52 6.64 1.83 -8.72
CA ASP A 52 7.44 2.14 -7.53
C ASP A 52 6.90 1.46 -6.25
N LEU A 53 7.67 1.56 -5.16
CA LEU A 53 7.31 0.95 -3.86
C LEU A 53 5.98 1.47 -3.35
N LYS A 54 5.74 2.77 -3.49
CA LYS A 54 4.48 3.42 -3.13
C LYS A 54 3.30 2.80 -3.87
N THR A 55 3.42 2.58 -5.17
CA THR A 55 2.38 2.04 -6.04
C THR A 55 2.09 0.58 -5.71
N ILE A 56 3.11 -0.26 -5.58
CA ILE A 56 2.93 -1.67 -5.20
C ILE A 56 2.35 -1.80 -3.80
N GLY A 57 2.88 -1.05 -2.83
CA GLY A 57 2.35 -1.07 -1.46
C GLY A 57 0.88 -0.67 -1.42
N LEU A 58 0.48 0.36 -2.17
CA LEU A 58 -0.92 0.77 -2.27
C LEU A 58 -1.81 -0.30 -2.92
N HIS A 59 -1.36 -0.88 -4.05
CA HIS A 59 -2.13 -1.92 -4.74
C HIS A 59 -2.34 -3.13 -3.85
N PHE A 60 -1.24 -3.60 -3.24
CA PHE A 60 -1.24 -4.71 -2.32
C PHE A 60 -2.22 -4.49 -1.18
N ARG A 61 -2.17 -3.29 -0.58
CA ARG A 61 -3.05 -2.93 0.52
C ARG A 61 -4.52 -2.99 0.10
N ILE A 62 -4.90 -2.29 -0.98
CA ILE A 62 -6.28 -2.25 -1.47
C ILE A 62 -6.77 -3.65 -1.84
N PHE A 63 -6.03 -4.40 -2.65
CA PHE A 63 -6.47 -5.73 -3.09
C PHE A 63 -6.69 -6.68 -1.90
N ARG A 64 -5.73 -6.76 -0.98
CA ARG A 64 -5.88 -7.66 0.18
C ARG A 64 -6.97 -7.19 1.15
N GLN A 65 -7.19 -5.88 1.31
CA GLN A 65 -8.29 -5.35 2.14
C GLN A 65 -9.67 -5.79 1.63
N HIS A 66 -9.81 -5.96 0.31
CA HIS A 66 -11.04 -6.43 -0.34
C HIS A 66 -11.06 -7.95 -0.60
N GLY A 67 -10.11 -8.71 -0.03
CA GLY A 67 -10.09 -10.18 -0.10
C GLY A 67 -9.41 -10.77 -1.33
N TYR A 68 -8.81 -9.95 -2.21
CA TYR A 68 -8.04 -10.43 -3.35
C TYR A 68 -6.66 -10.94 -2.91
N LYS A 69 -6.32 -12.16 -3.33
CA LYS A 69 -5.08 -12.86 -2.93
C LYS A 69 -3.88 -12.40 -3.74
N MET A 70 -3.47 -11.14 -3.56
CA MET A 70 -2.24 -10.64 -4.17
C MET A 70 -1.00 -11.30 -3.51
N PRO A 71 -0.08 -11.93 -4.25
CA PRO A 71 1.13 -12.53 -3.70
C PRO A 71 2.03 -11.49 -3.03
N SER A 72 2.65 -11.83 -1.90
CA SER A 72 3.64 -10.97 -1.24
C SER A 72 4.95 -10.86 -2.03
N ASP A 73 5.21 -11.79 -2.95
CA ASP A 73 6.41 -11.83 -3.79
C ASP A 73 6.57 -10.61 -4.70
N VAL A 74 5.51 -9.80 -4.89
CA VAL A 74 5.59 -8.51 -5.58
C VAL A 74 6.60 -7.55 -4.95
N PHE A 75 6.94 -7.75 -3.67
CA PHE A 75 7.94 -6.96 -2.96
C PHE A 75 9.39 -7.44 -3.18
N ASN A 76 9.62 -8.63 -3.75
CA ASN A 76 10.98 -9.18 -3.96
C ASN A 76 11.86 -8.28 -4.84
N LYS A 77 11.27 -7.51 -5.75
CA LYS A 77 12.03 -6.58 -6.60
C LYS A 77 12.65 -5.40 -5.84
N PHE A 78 12.20 -5.16 -4.61
CA PHE A 78 12.75 -4.15 -3.70
C PHE A 78 13.75 -4.77 -2.72
N ARG A 79 14.18 -6.01 -2.94
CA ARG A 79 15.23 -6.68 -2.18
C ARG A 79 16.55 -6.67 -2.93
N GLU A 80 17.63 -6.67 -2.17
CA GLU A 80 19.00 -6.87 -2.62
C GLU A 80 19.28 -8.37 -2.82
N SER A 81 20.44 -8.68 -3.42
CA SER A 81 20.85 -10.07 -3.65
C SER A 81 21.10 -10.88 -2.36
N ASN A 82 21.33 -10.21 -1.23
CA ASN A 82 21.45 -10.84 0.09
C ASN A 82 20.09 -11.16 0.74
N GLY A 83 18.98 -10.77 0.10
CA GLY A 83 17.63 -10.93 0.63
C GLY A 83 17.18 -9.80 1.56
N GLU A 84 17.93 -8.73 1.79
CA GLU A 84 17.42 -7.60 2.59
C GLU A 84 16.68 -6.60 1.70
N PHE A 85 15.80 -5.78 2.27
CA PHE A 85 15.22 -4.66 1.52
C PHE A 85 16.30 -3.65 1.14
N GLN A 86 16.23 -3.15 -0.10
CA GLN A 86 17.20 -2.20 -0.63
C GLN A 86 17.20 -0.89 0.17
N GLU A 87 18.35 -0.49 0.70
CA GLU A 87 18.48 0.76 1.46
C GLU A 87 18.12 2.00 0.61
N SER A 88 18.27 1.91 -0.72
CA SER A 88 17.86 2.96 -1.65
C SER A 88 16.37 3.30 -1.57
N THR A 89 15.51 2.34 -1.18
CA THR A 89 14.06 2.53 -1.03
C THR A 89 13.69 3.43 0.13
N THR A 90 14.59 3.59 1.12
CA THR A 90 14.36 4.41 2.32
C THR A 90 14.26 5.90 2.02
N THR A 91 14.77 6.33 0.86
CA THR A 91 14.68 7.72 0.38
C THR A 91 13.25 8.11 -0.02
N ASP A 92 12.42 7.14 -0.39
CA ASP A 92 10.99 7.35 -0.68
C ASP A 92 10.15 7.13 0.58
N VAL A 93 9.97 8.19 1.35
CA VAL A 93 9.18 8.16 2.59
C VAL A 93 7.73 7.70 2.34
N MET A 94 7.15 8.07 1.20
CA MET A 94 5.78 7.65 0.85
C MET A 94 5.73 6.17 0.47
N GLY A 95 6.77 5.67 -0.21
CA GLY A 95 6.98 4.25 -0.46
C GLY A 95 7.10 3.45 0.83
N MET A 96 7.90 3.93 1.78
CA MET A 96 8.05 3.31 3.09
C MET A 96 6.75 3.28 3.89
N LEU A 97 5.97 4.37 3.85
CA LEU A 97 4.66 4.42 4.48
C LEU A 97 3.68 3.43 3.82
N SER A 98 3.66 3.36 2.49
CA SER A 98 2.86 2.36 1.76
C SER A 98 3.27 0.93 2.09
N LEU A 99 4.57 0.64 2.21
CA LEU A 99 5.10 -0.66 2.59
C LEU A 99 4.70 -1.03 4.02
N TYR A 100 4.82 -0.09 4.96
CA TYR A 100 4.38 -0.25 6.35
C TYR A 100 2.91 -0.64 6.43
N GLU A 101 2.03 0.10 5.74
CA GLU A 101 0.58 -0.17 5.73
C GLU A 101 0.27 -1.53 5.08
N ALA A 102 0.94 -1.86 3.97
CA ALA A 102 0.80 -3.15 3.30
C ALA A 102 1.21 -4.34 4.19
N ALA A 103 2.30 -4.20 4.96
CA ALA A 103 2.83 -5.25 5.83
C ALA A 103 1.89 -5.62 7.00
N HIS A 104 0.93 -4.76 7.34
CA HIS A 104 -0.13 -5.09 8.31
C HIS A 104 -1.23 -6.00 7.75
N LEU A 105 -1.26 -6.26 6.43
CA LEU A 105 -2.16 -7.21 5.76
C LEU A 105 -1.53 -8.58 5.49
N ARG A 106 -0.44 -8.89 6.20
CA ARG A 106 0.19 -10.21 6.12
C ARG A 106 -0.69 -11.31 6.68
N THR A 107 -0.50 -12.49 6.13
CA THR A 107 -1.12 -13.76 6.50
C THR A 107 -0.03 -14.80 6.77
N HIS A 108 -0.41 -16.00 7.21
CA HIS A 108 0.57 -17.06 7.45
C HIS A 108 1.35 -17.40 6.17
N GLY A 109 2.67 -17.38 6.24
CA GLY A 109 3.59 -17.67 5.13
C GLY A 109 4.08 -16.44 4.37
N ASP A 110 3.62 -15.23 4.69
CA ASP A 110 4.15 -13.99 4.10
C ASP A 110 5.41 -13.49 4.86
N ASP A 111 6.46 -14.30 4.96
CA ASP A 111 7.68 -13.96 5.75
C ASP A 111 8.32 -12.63 5.30
N ILE A 112 8.27 -12.33 4.00
CA ILE A 112 8.72 -11.04 3.43
C ILE A 112 8.00 -9.84 4.05
N LEU A 113 6.74 -9.98 4.48
CA LEU A 113 5.99 -8.88 5.09
C LEU A 113 6.31 -8.71 6.58
N ASP A 114 6.74 -9.77 7.27
CA ASP A 114 7.30 -9.63 8.61
C ASP A 114 8.62 -8.82 8.56
N GLU A 115 9.49 -9.14 7.61
CA GLU A 115 10.71 -8.37 7.35
C GLU A 115 10.39 -6.93 6.92
N ALA A 116 9.44 -6.74 6.00
CA ALA A 116 9.01 -5.44 5.52
C ALA A 116 8.48 -4.56 6.66
N LEU A 117 7.74 -5.15 7.61
CA LEU A 117 7.21 -4.42 8.75
C LEU A 117 8.34 -3.89 9.64
N VAL A 118 9.34 -4.73 9.93
CA VAL A 118 10.51 -4.33 10.74
C VAL A 118 11.31 -3.24 10.04
N PHE A 119 11.62 -3.44 8.76
CA PHE A 119 12.35 -2.49 7.92
C PHE A 119 11.63 -1.14 7.87
N ALA A 120 10.36 -1.13 7.45
CA ALA A 120 9.59 0.10 7.32
C ALA A 120 9.40 0.84 8.64
N THR A 121 9.11 0.12 9.73
CA THR A 121 8.96 0.72 11.06
C THR A 121 10.25 1.41 11.50
N THR A 122 11.40 0.74 11.34
CA THR A 122 12.70 1.26 11.78
C THR A 122 13.06 2.55 11.05
N HIS A 123 12.90 2.57 9.73
CA HIS A 123 13.20 3.77 8.93
C HIS A 123 12.22 4.92 9.15
N LEU A 124 10.91 4.63 9.25
CA LEU A 124 9.91 5.66 9.52
C LEU A 124 10.14 6.32 10.89
N GLN A 125 10.53 5.55 11.91
CA GLN A 125 10.89 6.08 13.23
C GLN A 125 12.16 6.93 13.21
N SER A 126 13.17 6.56 12.42
CA SER A 126 14.43 7.29 12.37
C SER A 126 14.34 8.62 11.62
N ILE A 127 13.50 8.69 10.58
CA ILE A 127 13.41 9.89 9.72
C ILE A 127 12.36 10.91 10.18
N VAL A 128 11.41 10.53 11.06
CA VAL A 128 10.23 11.34 11.42
C VAL A 128 10.56 12.77 11.86
N THR A 129 11.68 12.97 12.55
CA THR A 129 12.11 14.29 13.05
C THR A 129 12.62 15.22 11.96
N ASN A 130 12.99 14.67 10.81
CA ASN A 130 13.56 15.39 9.66
C ASN A 130 12.52 15.67 8.56
N LEU A 131 11.27 15.24 8.75
CA LEU A 131 10.18 15.43 7.78
C LEU A 131 9.50 16.79 7.94
N SER A 132 8.80 17.22 6.89
CA SER A 132 7.90 18.37 6.99
C SER A 132 6.81 18.11 8.06
N PRO A 133 6.29 19.15 8.74
CA PRO A 133 5.31 18.94 9.82
C PRO A 133 4.04 18.18 9.42
N THR A 134 3.62 18.30 8.16
CA THR A 134 2.45 17.58 7.63
C THR A 134 2.75 16.10 7.44
N LEU A 135 3.89 15.77 6.81
CA LEU A 135 4.28 14.39 6.56
C LEU A 135 4.68 13.67 7.86
N ALA A 136 5.37 14.36 8.77
CA ALA A 136 5.69 13.84 10.09
C ALA A 136 4.41 13.41 10.85
N LYS A 137 3.35 14.22 10.80
CA LYS A 137 2.05 13.86 11.40
C LYS A 137 1.45 12.60 10.79
N GLU A 138 1.51 12.45 9.48
CA GLU A 138 1.01 11.25 8.79
C GLU A 138 1.80 10.00 9.21
N VAL A 139 3.13 10.08 9.24
CA VAL A 139 3.99 8.98 9.70
C VAL A 139 3.76 8.62 11.16
N VAL A 140 3.70 9.61 12.07
CA VAL A 140 3.41 9.37 13.49
C VAL A 140 2.03 8.73 13.68
N HIS A 141 1.03 9.18 12.91
CA HIS A 141 -0.31 8.60 12.97
C HIS A 141 -0.31 7.13 12.55
N ALA A 142 0.29 6.80 11.40
CA ALA A 142 0.41 5.43 10.92
C ALA A 142 1.17 4.52 11.89
N LEU A 143 2.31 4.99 12.43
CA LEU A 143 3.10 4.25 13.42
C LEU A 143 2.34 3.96 14.72
N LYS A 144 1.40 4.85 15.10
CA LYS A 144 0.53 4.66 16.26
C LYS A 144 -0.61 3.70 15.96
N GLN A 145 -1.23 3.83 14.79
CA GLN A 145 -2.36 3.03 14.36
C GLN A 145 -2.34 2.83 12.84
N PRO A 146 -1.99 1.63 12.37
CA PRO A 146 -2.06 1.28 10.95
C PRO A 146 -3.50 1.37 10.45
N LEU A 147 -3.68 1.77 9.19
CA LEU A 147 -5.01 1.95 8.57
C LEU A 147 -5.86 0.68 8.68
N HIS A 148 -5.27 -0.50 8.43
CA HIS A 148 -5.99 -1.77 8.48
C HIS A 148 -6.44 -2.17 9.91
N LYS A 149 -5.79 -1.63 10.95
CA LYS A 149 -6.12 -1.85 12.37
C LYS A 149 -6.90 -0.68 12.96
N GLY A 150 -7.24 0.30 12.13
CA GLY A 150 -8.16 1.39 12.45
C GLY A 150 -9.58 0.89 12.61
N PHE A 151 -10.37 1.53 13.46
CA PHE A 151 -11.82 1.42 13.33
C PHE A 151 -12.23 2.17 12.06
N PRO A 152 -13.02 1.55 11.17
CA PRO A 152 -13.74 2.31 10.15
C PRO A 152 -14.63 3.33 10.87
N PHE A 153 -14.53 4.61 10.49
CA PHE A 153 -15.38 5.66 11.03
C PHE A 153 -16.85 5.45 10.66
#